data_AF-M1EE22-F1
#
_entry.id   AF-M1EE22-F1
#
_cell.length_a   1.000
_cell.length_b   1.000
_cell.length_c   1.000
_cell.angle_alpha   90.00
_cell.angle_beta   90.00
_cell.angle_gamma   90.00
#
_symmetry.space_group_name_H-M   'P 1'
#
loop_
_entity.id
_entity.type
_entity.pdbx_description
1 polymer ?
#
loop_
_entity_poly.entity_id
_entity_poly.type
_entity_poly.pdbx_seq_one_letter_code
_entity_poly.pdbx_strand_id
1 'polypeptide(L)' 'GAQAISHLEEASDEGITAMATAQCSAVLLPTTAYMLRLKQPRARKMLEEGVIVALGSDFNPNAYCFS' A
#
# COMPACT_ATOMS: atom_id res chain seq x y z
N GLY A 1 2.27 12.52 12.82
CA GLY A 1 2.20 11.05 12.66
C GLY A 1 2.96 10.64 11.40
N ALA A 2 2.84 9.37 10.98
CA ALA A 2 3.43 8.92 9.71
C ALA A 2 2.89 9.75 8.53
N GLN A 3 3.75 10.02 7.54
CA GLN A 3 3.40 10.76 6.32
C GLN A 3 3.14 9.84 5.11
N ALA A 4 3.64 8.61 5.20
CA ALA A 4 3.41 7.55 4.22
C ALA A 4 3.39 6.20 4.94
N ILE A 5 2.61 5.26 4.41
CA ILE A 5 2.47 3.89 4.92
C ILE A 5 2.54 2.93 3.73
N SER A 6 3.41 1.92 3.79
CA SER A 6 3.57 0.92 2.74
C SER A 6 2.80 -0.36 3.02
N HIS A 7 2.76 -1.29 2.05
CA HIS A 7 2.10 -2.60 2.14
C HIS A 7 0.56 -2.50 2.07
N LEU A 8 -0.10 -2.26 3.20
CA LEU A 8 -1.55 -2.00 3.32
C LEU A 8 -2.49 -3.14 2.85
N GLU A 9 -2.02 -4.39 2.83
CA GLU A 9 -2.83 -5.56 2.45
C GLU A 9 -4.00 -5.77 3.42
N GLU A 10 -3.79 -5.44 4.71
CA GLU A 10 -4.77 -5.56 5.79
C GLU A 10 -5.28 -4.22 6.32
N ALA A 11 -5.13 -3.13 5.55
CA ALA A 11 -5.68 -1.84 5.93
C ALA A 11 -7.20 -1.94 6.14
N SER A 12 -7.70 -1.54 7.32
CA SER A 12 -9.14 -1.50 7.63
C SER A 12 -9.84 -0.34 6.96
N ASP A 13 -11.17 -0.29 7.01
CA ASP A 13 -11.95 0.82 6.44
C ASP A 13 -11.68 2.11 7.20
N GLU A 14 -11.65 2.04 8.52
CA GLU A 14 -11.31 3.17 9.40
C GLU A 14 -9.89 3.66 9.13
N GLY A 15 -8.96 2.74 8.88
CA GLY A 15 -7.58 3.07 8.50
C GLY A 15 -7.51 3.84 7.18
N ILE A 16 -8.25 3.41 6.15
CA ILE A 16 -8.30 4.09 4.85
C ILE A 16 -8.89 5.50 5.00
N THR A 17 -10.01 5.65 5.70
CA THR A 17 -10.63 6.97 5.93
C THR A 17 -9.72 7.90 6.75
N ALA A 18 -9.02 7.35 7.75
CA ALA A 18 -8.05 8.12 8.53
C ALA A 18 -6.87 8.60 7.68
N MET A 19 -6.37 7.76 6.77
CA MET A 19 -5.31 8.14 5.83
C MET A 19 -5.73 9.28 4.90
N ALA A 20 -6.95 9.21 4.34
CA ALA A 20 -7.51 10.27 3.51
C ALA A 20 -7.61 11.59 4.30
N THR A 21 -8.17 11.53 5.51
CA THR A 21 -8.34 12.72 6.39
C THR A 21 -6.99 13.33 6.76
N ALA A 22 -6.00 12.50 7.07
CA ALA A 22 -4.67 12.95 7.46
C ALA A 22 -3.77 13.34 6.27
N GLN A 23 -4.24 13.20 5.02
CA GLN A 23 -3.46 13.39 3.79
C GLN A 23 -2.15 12.57 3.81
N CYS A 24 -2.24 11.33 4.31
CA CYS A 24 -1.13 10.38 4.37
C CYS A 24 -1.11 9.51 3.11
N SER A 25 0.08 9.28 2.56
CA SER A 25 0.23 8.51 1.32
C SER A 25 0.23 7.00 1.54
N ALA A 26 -0.56 6.28 0.75
CA ALA A 26 -0.50 4.83 0.61
C ALA A 26 0.55 4.44 -0.43
N VAL A 27 1.60 3.72 -0.03
CA VAL A 27 2.64 3.20 -0.94
C VAL A 27 2.38 1.71 -1.19
N LEU A 28 1.78 1.40 -2.33
CA LEU A 28 1.39 0.03 -2.67
C LEU A 28 2.55 -0.72 -3.32
N LEU A 29 2.72 -1.97 -2.90
CA LEU A 29 3.84 -2.85 -3.29
C LEU A 29 3.29 -4.09 -4.02
N PRO A 30 2.71 -3.93 -5.23
CA PRO A 30 1.94 -4.99 -5.88
C PRO A 30 2.77 -6.23 -6.19
N THR A 31 4.04 -6.06 -6.58
CA THR A 31 4.95 -7.18 -6.85
C THR A 31 5.27 -7.95 -5.56
N THR A 32 5.54 -7.26 -4.44
CA THR A 32 5.75 -7.92 -3.14
C THR A 32 4.54 -8.72 -2.72
N ALA A 33 3.35 -8.12 -2.75
CA ALA A 33 2.10 -8.79 -2.37
C ALA A 33 1.86 -10.02 -3.26
N TYR A 34 2.14 -9.92 -4.57
CA TYR A 34 2.03 -11.05 -5.50
C TYR A 34 3.01 -12.18 -5.17
N MET A 35 4.31 -11.86 -5.03
CA MET A 35 5.36 -12.85 -4.77
C MET A 35 5.15 -13.59 -3.45
N LEU A 36 4.80 -12.85 -2.40
CA LEU A 36 4.57 -13.40 -1.07
C LEU A 36 3.18 -14.05 -0.92
N ARG A 37 2.37 -14.05 -2.00
CA ARG A 37 1.01 -14.61 -2.03
C ARG A 37 0.11 -14.00 -0.95
N LEU A 38 0.29 -12.71 -0.71
CA LEU A 38 -0.53 -11.92 0.20
C LEU A 38 -1.79 -11.43 -0.51
N LYS A 39 -2.75 -10.98 0.29
CA LYS A 39 -3.90 -10.23 -0.20
C LYS A 39 -3.42 -8.96 -0.91
N GLN A 40 -4.07 -8.61 -2.02
CA GLN A 40 -3.75 -7.37 -2.70
C GLN A 40 -4.30 -6.16 -1.92
N PRO A 41 -3.53 -5.07 -1.77
CA PRO A 41 -4.03 -3.86 -1.14
C PRO A 41 -5.26 -3.32 -1.85
N ARG A 42 -6.18 -2.70 -1.10
CA ARG A 42 -7.48 -2.22 -1.60
C ARG A 42 -7.35 -0.89 -2.34
N ALA A 43 -6.53 -0.87 -3.39
CA ALA A 43 -6.14 0.32 -4.15
C ALA A 43 -7.34 1.12 -4.68
N ARG A 44 -8.36 0.42 -5.21
CA ARG A 44 -9.56 1.07 -5.75
C ARG A 44 -10.32 1.85 -4.68
N LYS A 45 -10.56 1.23 -3.53
CA LYS A 45 -11.21 1.86 -2.39
C LYS A 45 -10.40 3.04 -1.86
N MET A 46 -9.07 2.90 -1.75
CA MET A 46 -8.21 4.01 -1.33
C MET A 46 -8.33 5.23 -2.26
N LEU A 47 -8.35 5.03 -3.58
CA LEU A 47 -8.55 6.11 -4.55
C LEU A 47 -9.93 6.75 -4.42
N GLU A 48 -10.98 5.94 -4.26
CA GLU A 48 -12.36 6.41 -4.09
C GLU A 48 -12.56 7.23 -2.81
N GLU A 49 -11.88 6.87 -1.73
CA GLU A 49 -11.88 7.58 -0.43
C GLU A 49 -10.96 8.82 -0.43
N GLY A 50 -10.26 9.10 -1.54
CA GLY A 50 -9.40 10.28 -1.67
C GLY A 50 -8.02 10.15 -1.04
N VAL A 51 -7.54 8.94 -0.79
CA VAL A 51 -6.17 8.69 -0.32
C VAL A 51 -5.17 8.96 -1.45
N ILE A 52 -4.04 9.59 -1.11
CA ILE A 52 -2.91 9.73 -2.04
C ILE A 52 -2.28 8.35 -2.23
N VAL A 53 -2.29 7.81 -3.45
CA VAL A 53 -1.74 6.48 -3.74
C VAL A 53 -0.48 6.60 -4.61
N ALA A 54 0.60 5.94 -4.17
CA ALA A 54 1.85 5.78 -4.90
C ALA A 54 2.20 4.30 -5.08
N LEU A 55 3.05 3.99 -6.06
CA LEU A 55 3.57 2.65 -6.29
C LEU A 55 5.05 2.58 -5.87
N GLY A 56 5.42 1.51 -5.18
CA GLY A 56 6.79 1.20 -4.80
C GLY A 56 7.18 -0.21 -5.24
N SER A 57 8.47 -0.41 -5.53
CA SER A 57 9.00 -1.73 -5.90
C SER A 57 9.36 -2.61 -4.69
N ASP A 58 9.49 -2.00 -3.51
CA ASP A 58 9.98 -2.68 -2.29
C ASP A 58 11.31 -3.42 -2.53
N PHE A 59 12.25 -2.75 -3.20
CA PHE A 59 13.51 -3.40 -3.57
C PHE A 59 14.24 -3.86 -2.31
N ASN A 60 14.42 -5.18 -2.20
CA ASN A 60 15.12 -5.83 -1.12
C ASN A 60 16.26 -6.68 -1.72
N PRO A 61 17.54 -6.28 -1.53
CA PRO A 61 18.67 -6.96 -2.16
C PRO A 61 18.88 -8.40 -1.68
N ASN A 62 18.23 -8.80 -0.57
CA ASN A 62 18.24 -10.19 -0.09
C ASN A 62 17.09 -11.02 -0.67
N ALA A 63 16.11 -10.37 -1.30
CA ALA A 63 14.97 -11.00 -1.97
C ALA A 63 14.99 -10.61 -3.45
N TYR A 64 16.00 -11.12 -4.17
CA TYR A 64 16.10 -10.94 -5.63
C TYR A 64 14.85 -11.48 -6.32
N CYS A 65 14.14 -10.60 -7.02
CA CYS A 65 13.02 -10.96 -7.87
C CYS A 65 13.44 -10.89 -9.34
N PHE A 66 13.34 -12.02 -10.05
CA PHE A 66 13.54 -12.13 -11.50
C PHE A 66 12.22 -12.20 -12.28
N SER A 67 11.10 -11.78 -11.66
CA SER A 67 9.76 -11.82 -12.28
C SER A 67 9.72 -11.13 -13.63
#